data_AF-A0A7S3VY62-F1
#
_entry.id   AF-A0A7S3VY62-F1
#
_cell.length_a   1.000
_cell.length_b   1.000
_cell.length_c   1.000
_cell.angle_alpha   90.00
_cell.angle_beta   90.00
_cell.angle_gamma   90.00
#
_symmetry.space_group_name_H-M   'P 1'
#
loop_
_entity.id
_entity.type
_entity.pdbx_description
1 polymer ?
#
loop_
_entity_poly.entity_id
_entity_poly.type
_entity_poly.pdbx_seq_one_letter_code
_entity_poly.pdbx_strand_id
1 'polypeptide(L)'
;PWLPEASEWEAAEPEETRGPAWAQRHNAGRGGGEPEVGAGDEGEQELVVAEGEWDPRYFLGGWTDNLGHRIMVAPSEQRGGRRRGKGRNSGPPKLSFLAVMQKVGVPEKRFTISKDRWSENWICGNGSLVAEDSTGEAVVWMTEDGRKSSWCRMAPEGAVFF
;
A
#
# COMPACT_ATOMS: atom_id res chain seq x y z
N PRO A 1 10.60 -27.46 -44.93
CA PRO A 1 10.20 -27.88 -43.57
C PRO A 1 11.41 -27.92 -42.64
N TRP A 2 11.64 -26.85 -41.89
CA TRP A 2 12.70 -26.75 -40.88
C TRP A 2 12.10 -26.05 -39.66
N LEU A 3 11.96 -26.78 -38.56
CA LEU A 3 11.63 -26.25 -37.24
C LEU A 3 12.97 -26.05 -36.50
N PRO A 4 13.26 -24.87 -35.96
CA PRO A 4 14.40 -24.70 -35.08
C PRO A 4 14.14 -25.36 -33.72
N GLU A 5 15.19 -26.00 -33.21
CA GLU A 5 15.28 -26.73 -31.95
C GLU A 5 14.82 -25.90 -30.76
N ALA A 6 14.07 -26.57 -29.86
CA ALA A 6 13.68 -26.04 -28.57
C ALA A 6 14.92 -25.87 -27.69
N SER A 7 15.22 -24.64 -27.29
CA SER A 7 16.21 -24.38 -26.24
C SER A 7 15.72 -24.94 -24.91
N GLU A 8 16.42 -25.95 -24.43
CA GLU A 8 16.43 -26.40 -23.04
C GLU A 8 16.82 -25.22 -22.14
N TRP A 9 15.87 -24.72 -21.36
CA TRP A 9 16.17 -23.82 -20.26
C TRP A 9 16.45 -24.68 -19.02
N GLU A 10 17.66 -24.58 -18.50
CA GLU A 10 18.07 -25.21 -17.25
C GLU A 10 17.24 -24.64 -16.08
N ALA A 11 16.61 -25.53 -15.33
CA ALA A 11 15.93 -25.21 -14.10
C ALA A 11 16.97 -24.87 -13.02
N ALA A 12 17.02 -23.61 -12.60
CA ALA A 12 17.75 -23.20 -11.41
C ALA A 12 16.99 -23.62 -10.15
N GLU A 13 17.62 -24.44 -9.31
CA GLU A 13 17.07 -24.87 -8.03
C GLU A 13 17.05 -23.71 -7.01
N PRO A 14 16.01 -23.57 -6.18
CA PRO A 14 15.97 -22.58 -5.13
C PRO A 14 16.80 -23.02 -3.90
N GLU A 15 17.80 -22.21 -3.52
CA GLU A 15 18.51 -22.34 -2.24
C GLU A 15 17.57 -22.14 -1.04
N GLU A 16 17.53 -23.14 -0.16
CA GLU A 16 16.88 -23.08 1.16
C GLU A 16 17.51 -21.99 2.03
N THR A 17 16.82 -20.86 2.18
CA THR A 17 17.21 -19.82 3.13
C THR A 17 16.71 -20.19 4.53
N ARG A 18 17.66 -20.56 5.39
CA ARG A 18 17.50 -20.76 6.84
C ARG A 18 16.84 -19.52 7.48
N GLY A 19 15.68 -19.72 8.10
CA GLY A 19 14.97 -18.67 8.85
C GLY A 19 15.66 -18.27 10.15
N PRO A 20 15.57 -17.00 10.59
CA PRO A 20 16.14 -16.58 11.86
C PRO A 20 15.22 -16.89 13.04
N ALA A 21 15.84 -17.47 14.08
CA ALA A 21 15.28 -17.71 15.39
C ALA A 21 15.13 -16.40 16.19
N TRP A 22 13.88 -15.96 16.43
CA TRP A 22 13.58 -14.90 17.39
C TRP A 22 12.42 -15.32 18.32
N ALA A 23 12.49 -16.53 18.88
CA ALA A 23 11.64 -16.86 20.01
C ALA A 23 12.24 -16.30 21.31
N GLN A 24 11.37 -15.72 22.15
CA GLN A 24 11.55 -15.31 23.55
C GLN A 24 12.06 -13.89 23.81
N ARG A 25 11.20 -13.02 24.39
CA ARG A 25 11.14 -12.80 25.85
C ARG A 25 10.24 -11.63 26.28
N HIS A 26 9.48 -11.93 27.34
CA HIS A 26 9.00 -11.11 28.47
C HIS A 26 7.92 -10.02 28.33
N ASN A 27 6.87 -10.28 29.11
CA ASN A 27 5.68 -9.50 29.41
C ASN A 27 5.82 -8.95 30.84
N ALA A 28 5.78 -7.63 31.04
CA ALA A 28 5.62 -6.97 32.35
C ALA A 28 5.23 -5.49 32.13
N GLY A 29 4.02 -5.07 32.49
CA GLY A 29 3.75 -4.20 33.65
C GLY A 29 3.07 -2.91 33.17
N ARG A 30 1.77 -2.67 33.43
CA ARG A 30 1.11 -2.14 34.64
C ARG A 30 1.38 -0.64 34.89
N GLY A 31 0.34 0.17 34.65
CA GLY A 31 0.17 1.58 35.03
C GLY A 31 -0.69 2.28 33.98
N GLY A 32 -1.92 2.74 34.20
CA GLY A 32 -2.57 3.16 35.44
C GLY A 32 -2.54 4.68 35.58
N GLY A 33 -3.05 5.41 34.58
CA GLY A 33 -3.24 6.86 34.63
C GLY A 33 -4.55 7.25 33.95
N GLU A 34 -5.47 7.83 34.72
CA GLU A 34 -6.70 8.45 34.23
C GLU A 34 -6.38 9.75 33.46
N PRO A 35 -7.00 10.00 32.29
CA PRO A 35 -6.99 11.32 31.71
C PRO A 35 -8.21 12.15 32.15
N GLU A 36 -7.94 13.34 32.68
CA GLU A 36 -8.91 14.41 32.88
C GLU A 36 -9.52 14.87 31.54
N VAL A 37 -10.83 15.08 31.55
CA VAL A 37 -11.63 15.56 30.41
C VAL A 37 -11.50 17.08 30.30
N GLY A 38 -10.58 17.53 29.45
CA GLY A 38 -10.52 18.92 28.97
C GLY A 38 -11.44 19.12 27.76
N ALA A 39 -12.46 19.96 27.92
CA ALA A 39 -13.31 20.44 26.84
C ALA A 39 -12.61 21.61 26.13
N GLY A 40 -12.28 21.44 24.85
CA GLY A 40 -11.75 22.54 24.05
C GLY A 40 -11.34 22.12 22.65
N ASP A 41 -11.89 22.83 21.68
CA ASP A 41 -11.33 23.10 20.35
C ASP A 41 -11.46 21.96 19.31
N GLU A 42 -12.49 22.07 18.46
CA GLU A 42 -12.62 21.36 17.19
C GLU A 42 -11.68 21.97 16.14
N GLY A 43 -10.40 22.11 16.49
CA GLY A 43 -9.35 22.45 15.55
C GLY A 43 -9.20 21.32 14.55
N GLU A 44 -9.31 21.63 13.26
CA GLU A 44 -8.96 20.72 12.18
C GLU A 44 -7.57 20.17 12.48
N GLN A 45 -7.47 18.88 12.82
CA GLN A 45 -6.20 18.25 13.15
C GLN A 45 -5.37 18.21 11.87
N GLU A 46 -4.56 19.24 11.68
CA GLU A 46 -3.49 19.27 10.69
C GLU A 46 -2.60 18.07 10.99
N LEU A 47 -2.68 17.05 10.14
CA LEU A 47 -1.85 15.87 10.20
C LEU A 47 -0.40 16.33 9.99
N VAL A 48 0.31 16.55 11.09
CA VAL A 48 1.75 16.83 11.09
C VAL A 48 2.44 15.55 10.63
N VAL A 49 2.67 15.45 9.32
CA VAL A 49 3.42 14.35 8.71
C VAL A 49 4.88 14.52 9.14
N ALA A 50 5.45 13.49 9.80
CA ALA A 50 6.86 13.51 10.15
C ALA A 50 7.70 13.70 8.87
N GLU A 51 8.74 14.52 8.93
CA GLU A 51 9.61 14.82 7.79
C GLU A 51 10.17 13.50 7.22
N GLY A 52 9.78 13.15 5.98
CA GLY A 52 10.14 11.90 5.32
C GLY A 52 9.05 10.80 5.30
N GLU A 53 7.94 10.98 6.00
CA GLU A 53 6.80 10.07 5.88
C GLU A 53 5.99 10.36 4.61
N TRP A 54 5.67 9.28 3.87
CA TRP A 54 4.85 9.38 2.67
C TRP A 54 3.40 9.77 3.00
N ASP A 55 2.92 10.87 2.41
CA ASP A 55 1.52 11.29 2.56
C ASP A 55 0.57 10.35 1.81
N PRO A 56 -0.29 9.59 2.51
CA PRO A 56 -1.18 8.62 1.86
C PRO A 56 -2.25 9.27 0.96
N ARG A 57 -2.52 10.57 1.10
CA ARG A 57 -3.42 11.31 0.19
C ARG A 57 -2.88 11.30 -1.23
N TYR A 58 -1.57 11.18 -1.40
CA TYR A 58 -0.95 11.03 -2.71
C TYR A 58 -1.30 9.73 -3.41
N PHE A 59 -1.97 8.77 -2.81
CA PHE A 59 -2.51 7.63 -3.56
C PHE A 59 -3.83 7.94 -4.27
N LEU A 60 -4.62 8.88 -3.77
CA LEU A 60 -6.02 9.06 -4.19
C LEU A 60 -6.15 9.59 -5.60
N GLY A 61 -7.05 9.01 -6.41
CA GLY A 61 -7.39 9.52 -7.74
C GLY A 61 -7.06 8.57 -8.89
N GLY A 62 -6.96 9.14 -10.09
CA GLY A 62 -6.68 8.42 -11.32
C GLY A 62 -5.20 8.39 -11.68
N TRP A 63 -4.74 7.23 -12.12
CA TRP A 63 -3.36 6.92 -12.49
C TRP A 63 -3.30 6.12 -13.78
N THR A 64 -2.14 6.15 -14.43
CA THR A 64 -1.78 5.30 -15.55
C THR A 64 -0.47 4.59 -15.22
N ASP A 65 -0.41 3.26 -15.39
CA ASP A 65 0.85 2.54 -15.23
C ASP A 65 1.79 2.73 -16.43
N ASN A 66 3.00 2.20 -16.34
CA ASN A 66 4.00 2.22 -17.41
C ASN A 66 3.59 1.44 -18.68
N LEU A 67 2.47 0.72 -18.66
CA LEU A 67 1.90 -0.03 -19.79
C LEU A 67 0.65 0.66 -20.37
N GLY A 68 0.25 1.82 -19.84
CA GLY A 68 -0.95 2.54 -20.29
C GLY A 68 -2.25 2.05 -19.68
N HIS A 69 -2.22 1.17 -18.67
CA HIS A 69 -3.43 0.73 -17.97
C HIS A 69 -3.90 1.78 -16.99
N ARG A 70 -5.22 1.99 -16.95
CA ARG A 70 -5.84 2.94 -16.02
C ARG A 70 -5.98 2.31 -14.65
N ILE A 71 -5.61 3.05 -13.61
CA ILE A 71 -5.75 2.64 -12.21
C ILE A 71 -6.50 3.73 -11.47
N MET A 72 -7.60 3.35 -10.81
CA MET A 72 -8.37 4.23 -9.93
C MET A 72 -8.15 3.83 -8.49
N VAL A 73 -7.73 4.77 -7.64
CA VAL A 73 -7.49 4.53 -6.23
C VAL A 73 -8.45 5.34 -5.39
N ALA A 74 -9.15 4.66 -4.48
CA ALA A 74 -10.08 5.28 -3.54
C ALA A 74 -9.81 4.77 -2.12
N PRO A 75 -10.20 5.53 -1.07
CA PRO A 75 -10.16 5.02 0.29
C PRO A 75 -11.00 3.74 0.35
N SER A 76 -10.44 2.67 0.89
CA SER A 76 -11.26 1.49 1.16
C SER A 76 -11.95 1.74 2.48
N GLU A 77 -13.28 1.87 2.45
CA GLU A 77 -14.07 1.63 3.64
C GLU A 77 -13.80 0.19 4.04
N GLN A 78 -12.94 0.01 5.04
CA GLN A 78 -12.87 -1.25 5.75
C GLN A 78 -14.21 -1.33 6.47
N ARG A 79 -15.23 -1.84 5.76
CA ARG A 79 -16.56 -2.09 6.32
C ARG A 79 -16.29 -3.04 7.46
N GLY A 80 -16.16 -2.47 8.65
CA GLY A 80 -16.01 -3.18 9.90
C GLY A 80 -17.18 -4.13 9.93
N GLY A 81 -16.92 -5.36 9.50
CA GLY A 81 -17.93 -6.40 9.45
C GLY A 81 -18.53 -6.39 10.84
N ARG A 82 -19.86 -6.31 10.90
CA ARG A 82 -20.68 -6.26 12.11
C ARG A 82 -20.44 -7.51 12.96
N ARG A 83 -19.22 -7.72 13.45
CA ARG A 83 -18.87 -8.71 14.44
C ARG A 83 -19.22 -8.05 15.75
N ARG A 84 -20.47 -8.31 16.13
CA ARG A 84 -21.09 -8.12 17.43
C ARG A 84 -20.26 -8.89 18.47
N GLY A 85 -19.08 -8.38 18.77
CA GLY A 85 -18.06 -9.04 19.56
C GLY A 85 -17.24 -7.96 20.23
N LYS A 86 -17.67 -7.60 21.43
CA LYS A 86 -17.09 -6.60 22.35
C LYS A 86 -15.71 -7.07 22.82
N GLY A 87 -14.74 -7.10 21.90
CA GLY A 87 -13.34 -7.40 22.16
C GLY A 87 -12.57 -6.08 22.18
N ARG A 88 -12.17 -5.67 23.37
CA ARG A 88 -11.71 -4.34 23.79
C ARG A 88 -10.32 -3.92 23.24
N ASN A 89 -9.95 -4.40 22.05
CA ASN A 89 -8.60 -4.20 21.48
C ASN A 89 -8.62 -4.01 19.96
N SER A 90 -9.65 -3.33 19.42
CA SER A 90 -9.57 -2.81 18.05
C SER A 90 -8.55 -1.68 18.07
N GLY A 91 -7.33 -1.96 17.60
CA GLY A 91 -6.32 -0.93 17.38
C GLY A 91 -6.85 0.20 16.48
N PRO A 92 -6.06 1.27 16.32
CA PRO A 92 -6.41 2.38 15.45
C PRO A 92 -6.90 1.89 14.07
N PRO A 93 -7.93 2.53 13.49
CA PRO A 93 -8.43 2.14 12.17
C PRO A 93 -7.28 2.15 11.17
N LYS A 94 -7.03 1.01 10.53
CA LYS A 94 -5.91 0.86 9.60
C LYS A 94 -6.27 1.54 8.28
N LEU A 95 -5.52 2.59 7.94
CA LEU A 95 -5.63 3.24 6.64
C LEU A 95 -5.37 2.22 5.52
N SER A 96 -6.32 2.11 4.61
CA SER A 96 -6.25 1.22 3.46
C SER A 96 -6.97 1.85 2.27
N PHE A 97 -6.49 1.54 1.07
CA PHE A 97 -7.04 2.02 -0.19
C PHE A 97 -7.32 0.83 -1.11
N LEU A 98 -8.32 0.99 -1.97
CA LEU A 98 -8.63 0.05 -3.05
C LEU A 98 -8.15 0.65 -4.36
N ALA A 99 -7.21 -0.02 -5.02
CA ALA A 99 -6.79 0.29 -6.37
C ALA A 99 -7.47 -0.66 -7.36
N VAL A 100 -8.14 -0.11 -8.36
CA VAL A 100 -8.81 -0.86 -9.44
C VAL A 100 -8.09 -0.57 -10.74
N MET A 101 -7.45 -1.60 -11.31
CA MET A 101 -6.75 -1.55 -12.58
C MET A 101 -7.65 -2.07 -13.71
N GLN A 102 -7.76 -1.29 -14.77
CA GLN A 102 -8.52 -1.59 -15.97
C GLN A 102 -7.57 -1.80 -17.15
N LYS A 103 -7.69 -2.96 -17.78
CA LYS A 103 -6.95 -3.33 -18.99
C LYS A 103 -7.94 -3.75 -20.07
N VAL A 104 -7.73 -3.28 -21.30
CA VAL A 104 -8.61 -3.60 -22.44
C VAL A 104 -8.64 -5.11 -22.68
N GLY A 105 -9.85 -5.68 -22.73
CA GLY A 105 -10.06 -7.11 -22.98
C GLY A 105 -9.75 -8.03 -21.79
N VAL A 106 -9.40 -7.49 -20.62
CA VAL A 106 -9.11 -8.28 -19.40
C VAL A 106 -10.07 -7.83 -18.28
N PRO A 107 -10.59 -8.76 -17.46
CA PRO A 107 -11.36 -8.40 -16.28
C PRO A 107 -10.59 -7.43 -15.36
N GLU A 108 -11.33 -6.54 -14.71
CA GLU A 108 -10.74 -5.58 -13.77
C GLU A 108 -9.97 -6.29 -12.66
N LYS A 109 -8.79 -5.78 -12.34
CA LYS A 109 -7.96 -6.30 -11.25
C LYS A 109 -8.02 -5.35 -10.07
N ARG A 110 -8.25 -5.88 -8.88
CA ARG A 110 -8.35 -5.10 -7.64
C ARG A 110 -7.17 -5.40 -6.72
N PHE A 111 -6.58 -4.35 -6.18
CA PHE A 111 -5.48 -4.42 -5.23
C PHE A 111 -5.82 -3.65 -3.97
N THR A 112 -5.34 -4.12 -2.83
CA THR A 112 -5.41 -3.38 -1.58
C THR A 112 -4.07 -2.73 -1.32
N ILE A 113 -4.09 -1.42 -1.13
CA ILE A 113 -2.96 -0.65 -0.65
C ILE A 113 -3.11 -0.51 0.86
N SER A 114 -2.11 -0.88 1.64
CA SER A 114 -2.14 -0.72 3.10
C SER A 114 -0.75 -0.48 3.66
N LYS A 115 -0.67 0.16 4.82
CA LYS A 115 0.60 0.30 5.54
C LYS A 115 0.97 -1.07 6.15
N ASP A 116 2.16 -1.57 5.86
CA ASP A 116 2.68 -2.77 6.50
C ASP A 116 2.92 -2.50 8.00
N ARG A 117 2.65 -3.51 8.82
CA ARG A 117 2.68 -3.37 10.29
C ARG A 117 4.10 -3.42 10.87
N TRP A 118 5.06 -3.95 10.13
CA TRP A 118 6.42 -4.17 10.62
C TRP A 118 7.41 -3.20 10.02
N SER A 119 7.29 -2.92 8.73
CA SER A 119 8.21 -2.02 8.02
C SER A 119 7.74 -0.56 8.00
N GLU A 120 6.52 -0.28 8.44
CA GLU A 120 5.85 1.02 8.29
C GLU A 120 5.78 1.53 6.83
N ASN A 121 6.10 0.68 5.85
CA ASN A 121 6.06 1.03 4.44
C ASN A 121 4.68 0.68 3.83
N TRP A 122 4.33 1.30 2.71
CA TRP A 122 3.10 0.98 2.00
C TRP A 122 3.29 -0.23 1.08
N ILE A 123 2.32 -1.13 1.08
CA ILE A 123 2.30 -2.32 0.22
C ILE A 123 1.08 -2.33 -0.68
N CYS A 124 1.24 -2.84 -1.91
CA CYS A 124 0.19 -3.02 -2.90
C CYS A 124 0.40 -4.33 -3.67
N GLY A 125 -0.39 -5.36 -3.37
CA GLY A 125 -0.17 -6.70 -3.92
C GLY A 125 1.18 -7.25 -3.46
N ASN A 126 2.09 -7.52 -4.41
CA ASN A 126 3.46 -7.99 -4.14
C ASN A 126 4.49 -6.86 -4.18
N GLY A 127 4.06 -5.60 -4.32
CA GLY A 127 4.94 -4.44 -4.39
C GLY A 127 4.98 -3.67 -3.07
N SER A 128 6.16 -3.18 -2.71
CA SER A 128 6.37 -2.17 -1.66
C SER A 128 6.64 -0.80 -2.27
N LEU A 129 6.14 0.26 -1.66
CA LEU A 129 6.36 1.64 -2.10
C LEU A 129 7.86 2.00 -1.97
N VAL A 130 8.39 2.65 -3.00
CA VAL A 130 9.71 3.29 -2.95
C VAL A 130 9.49 4.79 -2.72
N ALA A 131 9.45 5.21 -1.44
CA ALA A 131 9.11 6.57 -1.07
C ALA A 131 10.07 7.62 -1.68
N GLU A 132 11.36 7.30 -1.77
CA GLU A 132 12.39 8.17 -2.35
C GLU A 132 12.19 8.46 -3.85
N ASP A 133 11.62 7.50 -4.59
CA ASP A 133 11.33 7.63 -6.02
C ASP A 133 9.90 8.13 -6.28
N SER A 134 9.09 8.29 -5.23
CA SER A 134 7.67 8.63 -5.34
C SER A 134 7.42 10.10 -5.02
N THR A 135 6.44 10.69 -5.70
CA THR A 135 5.99 12.07 -5.55
C THR A 135 4.46 12.13 -5.64
N GLY A 136 3.86 13.30 -5.38
CA GLY A 136 2.41 13.49 -5.60
C GLY A 136 1.95 13.20 -7.05
N GLU A 137 2.87 13.21 -8.00
CA GLU A 137 2.62 13.00 -9.44
C GLU A 137 2.98 11.58 -9.94
N ALA A 138 3.86 10.87 -9.24
CA ALA A 138 4.33 9.55 -9.62
C ALA A 138 4.49 8.64 -8.40
N VAL A 139 3.95 7.43 -8.44
CA VAL A 139 4.10 6.43 -7.37
C VAL A 139 4.88 5.25 -7.92
N VAL A 140 5.95 4.87 -7.22
CA VAL A 140 6.83 3.78 -7.63
C VAL A 140 6.70 2.61 -6.67
N TRP A 141 6.34 1.46 -7.20
CA TRP A 141 6.27 0.19 -6.50
C TRP A 141 7.45 -0.69 -6.91
N MET A 142 8.09 -1.33 -5.95
CA MET A 142 9.13 -2.33 -6.15
C MET A 142 8.62 -3.69 -5.70
N THR A 143 8.70 -4.70 -6.56
CA THR A 143 8.40 -6.09 -6.20
C THR A 143 9.62 -6.79 -5.59
N GLU A 144 9.40 -7.90 -4.89
CA GLU A 144 10.47 -8.69 -4.26
C GLU A 144 11.54 -9.19 -5.27
N ASP A 145 11.17 -9.36 -6.54
CA ASP A 145 12.08 -9.71 -7.65
C ASP A 145 12.87 -8.52 -8.21
N GLY A 146 12.74 -7.33 -7.62
CA GLY A 146 13.45 -6.11 -8.03
C GLY A 146 12.85 -5.38 -9.24
N ARG A 147 11.66 -5.77 -9.73
CA ARG A 147 10.99 -5.03 -10.81
C ARG A 147 10.29 -3.78 -10.26
N LYS A 148 10.44 -2.67 -10.99
CA LYS A 148 9.74 -1.41 -10.71
C LYS A 148 8.46 -1.29 -11.54
N SER A 149 7.37 -0.87 -10.90
CA SER A 149 6.14 -0.42 -11.55
C SER A 149 5.89 1.03 -11.16
N SER A 150 5.81 1.91 -12.15
CA SER A 150 5.50 3.32 -11.94
C SER A 150 4.07 3.62 -12.34
N TRP A 151 3.37 4.38 -11.50
CA TRP A 151 2.04 4.91 -11.74
C TRP A 151 2.16 6.43 -11.84
N CYS A 152 1.75 7.00 -12.97
CA CYS A 152 1.78 8.44 -13.19
C CYS A 152 0.37 9.01 -13.10
N ARG A 153 0.22 10.24 -12.61
CA ARG A 153 -1.08 10.92 -12.58
C ARG A 153 -1.68 10.98 -13.98
N MET A 154 -2.97 10.68 -14.07
CA MET A 154 -3.72 11.01 -15.28
C MET A 154 -3.79 12.53 -15.40
N ALA A 155 -3.46 13.07 -16.57
CA ALA A 155 -3.73 14.46 -16.87
C ALA A 155 -5.24 14.72 -16.70
N PRO A 156 -5.65 15.88 -16.16
CA PRO A 156 -7.06 16.22 -16.09
C PRO A 156 -7.67 16.21 -17.49
N GLU A 157 -8.73 15.43 -17.69
CA GLU A 157 -9.47 15.42 -18.95
C GLU A 157 -10.30 16.70 -19.05
N GLY A 158 -9.79 17.70 -19.79
CA GLY A 158 -10.51 18.94 -20.04
C GLY A 158 -9.58 20.11 -20.34
N ALA A 159 -10.13 21.17 -20.94
CA ALA A 159 -9.42 22.43 -21.08
C ALA A 159 -9.21 23.04 -19.68
N VAL A 160 -7.95 23.23 -19.29
CA VAL A 160 -7.60 24.03 -18.12
C VAL A 160 -7.58 25.48 -18.59
N PHE A 161 -8.61 26.25 -18.22
CA PHE A 161 -8.62 27.68 -18.45
C PHE A 161 -7.89 28.36 -17.29
N PHE A 162 -6.86 29.15 -17.62
CA PHE A 162 -6.12 30.00 -16.68
C PHE A 162 -6.63 31.43 -16.74
#